data_AF-A0A8X6J793-F1
#
_entry.id   AF-A0A8X6J793-F1
#
_cell.length_a   1.000
_cell.length_b   1.000
_cell.length_c   1.000
_cell.angle_alpha   90.00
_cell.angle_beta   90.00
_cell.angle_gamma   90.00
#
_symmetry.space_group_name_H-M   'P 1'
#
loop_
_entity.id
_entity.type
_entity.pdbx_description
1 polymer ?
#
loop_
_entity_poly.entity_id
_entity_poly.type
_entity_poly.pdbx_seq_one_letter_code
_entity_poly.pdbx_strand_id
1 'polypeptide(L)'
;MLERKISKSDSSTVFLRNLSMESFGNYTCQVSTDKPYFRCVQTTRQLEVVVPPSDGPILMEEKSDYELGDNVSILCNSGRSKPAPELKWYINDQLVRFFLIFYEC
;
A
#
# COMPACT_ATOMS: atom_id res chain seq x y z
N MET A 1 12.98 -9.61 10.83
CA MET A 1 12.20 -9.20 12.02
C MET A 1 12.29 -7.69 12.15
N LEU A 2 11.21 -7.03 12.58
CA LEU A 2 11.15 -5.60 12.88
C LEU A 2 12.28 -5.18 13.84
N GLU A 3 12.93 -4.04 13.58
CA GLU A 3 13.98 -3.52 14.46
C GLU A 3 13.88 -2.00 14.67
N ARG A 4 14.17 -1.52 15.88
CA ARG A 4 14.36 -0.09 16.17
C ARG A 4 15.76 0.36 15.72
N LYS A 5 15.84 1.35 14.84
CA LYS A 5 17.09 2.00 14.45
C LYS A 5 17.42 3.13 15.41
N ILE A 6 18.25 2.82 16.41
CA ILE A 6 18.65 3.75 17.49
C ILE A 6 19.24 5.04 16.92
N SER A 7 20.10 4.95 15.89
CA SER A 7 20.77 6.11 15.28
C SER A 7 19.81 7.11 14.60
N LYS A 8 18.55 6.74 14.41
CA LYS A 8 17.48 7.59 13.83
C LYS A 8 16.32 7.80 14.81
N SER A 9 16.46 7.38 16.06
CA SER A 9 15.43 7.51 17.10
C SER A 9 15.89 8.49 18.16
N ASP A 10 14.95 9.13 18.84
CA ASP A 10 15.19 10.05 19.96
C ASP A 10 14.20 9.81 21.12
N SER A 11 14.04 10.78 22.02
CA SER A 11 13.13 10.70 23.18
C SER A 11 11.64 10.72 22.82
N SER A 12 11.30 11.13 21.60
CA SER A 12 9.93 11.33 21.11
C SER A 12 9.61 10.55 19.84
N THR A 13 10.64 10.15 19.07
CA THR A 13 10.52 9.50 17.77
C THR A 13 11.19 8.13 17.77
N VAL A 14 10.47 7.12 17.29
CA VAL A 14 11.00 5.75 17.12
C VAL A 14 11.06 5.41 15.64
N PHE A 15 12.27 5.19 15.11
CA PHE A 15 12.46 4.75 13.73
C PHE A 15 12.52 3.22 13.66
N LEU A 16 11.62 2.62 12.89
CA LEU A 16 11.53 1.18 12.69
C LEU A 16 12.07 0.80 11.30
N ARG A 17 12.82 -0.30 11.21
CA ARG A 17 13.36 -0.88 9.97
C ARG A 17 13.00 -2.35 9.85
N ASN A 18 13.18 -2.91 8.66
CA ASN A 18 12.88 -4.32 8.35
C ASN A 18 11.43 -4.69 8.68
N LEU A 19 10.50 -3.81 8.30
CA LEU A 19 9.06 -4.04 8.44
C LEU A 19 8.64 -5.25 7.60
N SER A 20 7.75 -6.06 8.15
CA SER A 20 7.06 -7.14 7.46
C SER A 20 5.55 -6.95 7.59
N MET A 21 4.76 -7.77 6.90
CA MET A 21 3.30 -7.75 7.02
C MET A 21 2.82 -7.99 8.46
N GLU A 22 3.58 -8.74 9.25
CA GLU A 22 3.32 -8.99 10.67
C GLU A 22 3.56 -7.75 11.55
N SER A 23 4.27 -6.74 11.04
CA SER A 23 4.49 -5.48 11.75
C SER A 23 3.24 -4.59 11.77
N PHE A 24 2.20 -4.94 11.00
CA PHE A 24 0.92 -4.25 11.00
C PHE A 24 0.21 -4.40 12.35
N GLY A 25 -0.28 -3.28 12.90
CA GLY A 25 -1.02 -3.32 14.16
C GLY A 25 -0.97 -2.02 14.94
N ASN A 26 -1.47 -2.05 16.17
CA ASN A 26 -1.52 -0.88 17.04
C ASN A 26 -0.23 -0.74 17.85
N TYR A 27 0.38 0.44 17.78
CA TYR A 27 1.56 0.83 18.54
C TYR A 27 1.16 1.90 19.54
N THR A 28 1.52 1.67 20.80
CA THR A 28 1.16 2.56 21.92
C THR A 28 2.41 3.21 22.48
N CYS A 29 2.40 4.54 22.55
CA CYS A 29 3.38 5.31 23.31
C CYS A 29 2.77 5.60 24.68
N GLN A 30 3.53 5.33 25.74
CA GLN A 30 3.11 5.52 27.13
C GLN A 30 4.19 6.30 27.86
N VAL A 31 3.78 7.33 28.61
CA VAL A 31 4.65 8.14 29.46
C VAL A 31 4.08 8.12 30.88
N SER A 32 4.94 7.78 31.85
CA SER A 32 4.59 7.77 33.27
C SER A 32 5.45 8.75 34.06
N THR A 33 4.84 9.39 35.07
CA THR A 33 5.55 10.20 36.08
C THR A 33 5.75 9.41 37.36
N ASP A 34 6.84 9.70 38.07
CA ASP A 34 7.14 9.08 39.37
C ASP A 34 6.55 9.92 40.54
N LYS A 35 6.81 9.48 41.77
CA LYS A 35 6.33 10.07 43.03
C LYS A 35 6.43 11.60 43.09
N PRO A 36 5.53 12.27 43.84
CA PRO A 36 4.46 11.69 44.68
C PRO A 36 3.17 11.36 43.93
N TYR A 37 3.03 11.80 42.67
CA TYR A 37 1.82 11.57 41.86
C TYR A 37 2.16 10.73 40.63
N PHE A 38 1.77 9.47 40.65
CA PHE A 38 1.87 8.61 39.47
C PHE A 38 0.79 9.00 38.47
N ARG A 39 1.19 9.58 37.34
CA ARG A 39 0.32 9.82 36.19
C ARG A 39 0.81 9.00 35.02
N CYS A 40 -0.11 8.42 34.28
CA CYS A 40 0.19 7.67 33.07
C CYS A 40 -0.67 8.21 31.94
N VAL A 41 -0.02 8.66 30.87
CA VAL A 41 -0.69 9.06 29.63
C VAL A 41 -0.25 8.13 28.53
N GLN A 42 -1.18 7.74 27.68
CA GLN A 42 -0.91 6.87 26.55
C GLN A 42 -1.65 7.35 25.30
N THR A 43 -1.02 7.13 24.16
CA THR A 43 -1.62 7.34 22.85
C THR A 43 -1.31 6.14 21.97
N THR A 44 -2.30 5.70 21.19
CA THR A 44 -2.18 4.55 20.30
C THR A 44 -2.38 4.99 18.86
N ARG A 45 -1.56 4.46 17.96
CA ARG A 45 -1.67 4.65 16.51
C ARG A 45 -1.51 3.31 15.80
N GLN A 46 -2.24 3.10 14.72
CA GLN A 46 -2.08 1.91 13.90
C GLN A 46 -0.95 2.12 12.90
N LEU A 47 0.02 1.20 12.87
CA LEU A 47 1.04 1.15 11.83
C LEU A 47 0.49 0.37 10.65
N GLU A 48 0.40 1.03 9.51
CA GLU A 48 0.10 0.41 8.23
C GLU A 48 1.39 -0.02 7.53
N VAL A 49 1.36 -1.19 6.91
CA VAL A 49 2.48 -1.71 6.10
C VAL A 49 2.03 -1.73 4.65
N VAL A 50 2.68 -0.91 3.83
CA VAL A 50 2.43 -0.78 2.41
C VAL A 50 3.44 -1.61 1.63
N VAL A 51 2.95 -2.40 0.70
CA VAL A 51 3.76 -3.20 -0.22
C VAL A 51 3.45 -2.71 -1.63
N PRO A 52 4.32 -1.91 -2.26
CA PRO A 52 4.11 -1.53 -3.65
C PRO A 52 4.24 -2.76 -4.57
N PRO A 53 3.55 -2.75 -5.73
CA PRO A 53 3.83 -3.73 -6.78
C PRO A 53 5.32 -3.70 -7.15
N SER A 54 5.91 -4.87 -7.41
CA SER A 54 7.32 -4.94 -7.85
C SER A 54 7.52 -4.35 -9.24
N ASP A 55 6.53 -4.48 -10.10
CA ASP A 55 6.53 -4.03 -11.49
C ASP A 55 5.20 -3.33 -11.83
N GLY A 56 5.18 -2.61 -12.96
CA GLY A 56 3.95 -2.04 -13.51
C GLY A 56 2.94 -3.12 -13.93
N PRO A 57 1.68 -2.75 -14.18
CA PRO A 57 0.70 -3.70 -14.66
C PRO A 57 1.08 -4.25 -16.04
N ILE A 58 0.78 -5.53 -16.26
CA ILE A 58 0.99 -6.22 -17.52
C ILE A 58 -0.34 -6.23 -18.29
N LEU A 59 -0.27 -5.82 -19.56
CA LEU A 59 -1.39 -5.91 -20.48
C LEU A 59 -1.32 -7.25 -21.23
N MET A 60 -2.42 -8.00 -21.19
CA MET A 60 -2.57 -9.24 -21.94
C MET A 60 -3.71 -9.05 -22.94
N GLU A 61 -3.38 -9.15 -24.21
CA GLU A 61 -4.33 -9.03 -25.31
C GLU A 61 -4.96 -10.40 -25.60
N GLU A 62 -6.27 -10.43 -25.82
CA GLU A 62 -6.97 -11.65 -26.24
C GLU A 62 -6.75 -11.94 -27.74
N LYS A 63 -6.56 -10.89 -28.55
CA LYS A 63 -6.44 -10.97 -30.01
C LYS A 63 -5.34 -10.02 -30.49
N SER A 64 -4.53 -10.45 -31.46
CA SER A 64 -3.43 -9.66 -32.04
C SER A 64 -3.87 -8.63 -33.09
N ASP A 65 -5.04 -8.84 -33.70
CA ASP A 65 -5.51 -8.06 -34.85
C ASP A 65 -7.00 -7.73 -34.68
N TYR A 66 -7.36 -6.46 -34.81
CA TYR A 66 -8.74 -6.01 -34.66
C TYR A 66 -9.22 -5.33 -35.95
N GLU A 67 -10.44 -5.65 -36.36
CA GLU A 67 -11.11 -4.99 -37.47
C GLU A 67 -12.07 -3.90 -36.98
N LEU A 68 -12.46 -3.01 -37.89
CA LEU A 68 -13.45 -1.98 -37.57
C LEU A 68 -14.78 -2.63 -37.17
N GLY A 69 -15.22 -2.35 -35.94
CA GLY A 69 -16.43 -2.94 -35.37
C GLY A 69 -16.17 -4.05 -34.35
N ASP A 70 -14.93 -4.51 -34.20
CA ASP A 70 -14.56 -5.47 -33.16
C ASP A 70 -14.62 -4.84 -31.76
N ASN A 71 -15.01 -5.66 -30.78
CA ASN A 71 -14.83 -5.33 -29.37
C ASN A 71 -13.41 -5.69 -28.94
N VAL A 72 -12.73 -4.74 -28.31
CA VAL A 72 -11.38 -4.92 -27.78
C VAL A 72 -11.46 -5.30 -26.30
N SER A 73 -11.00 -6.50 -25.97
CA SER A 73 -10.86 -7.01 -24.60
C SER A 73 -9.38 -7.11 -24.26
N ILE A 74 -8.94 -6.39 -23.22
CA ILE A 74 -7.57 -6.43 -22.73
C ILE A 74 -7.61 -6.67 -21.23
N LEU A 75 -6.86 -7.66 -20.77
CA LEU A 75 -6.69 -7.93 -19.35
C LEU A 75 -5.52 -7.12 -18.83
N CYS A 76 -5.75 -6.34 -17.77
CA CYS A 76 -4.71 -5.57 -17.08
C CYS A 76 -4.50 -6.18 -15.70
N ASN A 77 -3.32 -6.79 -15.50
CA ASN A 77 -2.98 -7.47 -14.25
C ASN A 77 -1.85 -6.72 -13.55
N SER A 78 -2.10 -6.26 -12.33
CA SER A 78 -1.08 -5.67 -11.46
C SER A 78 -0.34 -6.73 -10.67
N GLY A 79 0.95 -6.52 -10.43
CA GLY A 79 1.68 -7.27 -9.41
C GLY A 79 1.01 -7.16 -8.03
N ARG A 80 1.24 -8.16 -7.16
CA ARG A 80 0.70 -8.17 -5.79
C ARG A 80 1.10 -6.90 -5.04
N SER A 81 0.13 -6.23 -4.43
CA SER A 81 0.37 -5.06 -3.61
C SER A 81 -0.56 -5.00 -2.40
N LYS A 82 -0.18 -4.17 -1.43
CA LYS A 82 -1.04 -3.78 -0.31
C LYS A 82 -0.90 -2.27 -0.08
N PRO A 83 -1.98 -1.47 -0.15
CA PRO A 83 -3.34 -1.88 -0.53
C PRO A 83 -3.43 -2.35 -2.00
N ALA A 84 -4.61 -2.81 -2.41
CA ALA A 84 -4.89 -3.10 -3.82
C ALA A 84 -4.60 -1.83 -4.65
N PRO A 85 -3.95 -1.97 -5.82
CA PRO A 85 -3.54 -0.81 -6.60
C PRO A 85 -4.73 -0.23 -7.35
N GLU A 86 -4.72 1.08 -7.56
CA GLU A 86 -5.67 1.74 -8.47
C GLU A 86 -5.16 1.66 -9.89
N LEU A 87 -5.88 0.94 -10.76
CA LEU A 87 -5.56 0.83 -12.18
C LEU A 87 -6.36 1.84 -12.99
N LYS A 88 -5.68 2.54 -13.91
CA LYS A 88 -6.28 3.56 -14.78
C LYS A 88 -5.90 3.29 -16.22
N TRP A 89 -6.88 3.36 -17.09
CA TRP A 89 -6.71 3.18 -18.53
C TRP A 89 -6.53 4.50 -19.24
N TYR A 90 -5.53 4.56 -20.12
CA TYR A 90 -5.27 5.70 -20.99
C TYR A 90 -5.23 5.21 -22.43
N ILE A 91 -5.99 5.87 -23.31
CA ILE A 91 -5.95 5.63 -24.75
C ILE A 91 -5.49 6.94 -25.38
N ASN A 92 -4.37 6.92 -26.12
CA ASN A 92 -3.76 8.12 -26.68
C ASN A 92 -3.60 9.25 -25.63
N ASP A 93 -3.04 8.89 -24.47
CA ASP A 93 -2.83 9.77 -23.31
C ASP A 93 -4.09 10.37 -22.67
N GLN A 94 -5.28 9.95 -23.08
CA GLN A 94 -6.54 10.38 -22.48
C GLN A 94 -7.08 9.34 -21.49
N LEU A 95 -7.34 9.79 -20.26
CA LEU A 95 -7.94 8.96 -19.22
C LEU A 95 -9.34 8.51 -19.64
N VAL A 96 -9.53 7.21 -19.70
CA VAL A 96 -10.81 6.59 -20.05
C VAL A 96 -11.59 6.29 -18.78
N ARG A 97 -12.84 6.77 -18.70
CA ARG A 97 -13.68 6.66 -17.49
C ARG A 97 -14.74 5.55 -17.55
N PHE A 98 -15.10 5.08 -18.73
CA PHE A 98 -16.24 4.17 -18.93
C PHE A 98 -15.98 3.16 -20.05
N PHE A 99 -15.32 2.05 -19.72
CA PHE A 99 -15.55 0.75 -20.38
C PHE A 99 -15.65 -0.29 -19.27
N LEU A 100 -16.24 -1.46 -19.55
CA LEU A 100 -16.43 -2.54 -18.58
C LEU A 100 -15.08 -3.04 -18.05
N ILE A 101 -14.58 -2.38 -17.01
CA ILE A 101 -13.34 -2.76 -16.30
C ILE A 101 -13.76 -3.86 -15.32
N PHE A 102 -13.57 -5.11 -15.72
CA PHE A 102 -13.64 -6.22 -14.77
C PHE A 102 -12.33 -6.20 -13.97
N TYR A 103 -12.43 -5.71 -12.73
CA TYR A 103 -11.43 -5.99 -11.71
C TYR A 103 -11.63 -7.44 -11.28
N GLU A 104 -10.74 -8.33 -11.70
CA GLU A 104 -10.57 -9.63 -11.04
C GLU A 104 -9.11 -9.77 -10.60
N CYS A 105 -8.93 -9.92 -9.29
CA CYS A 105 -7.65 -10.26 -8.65
C CYS A 105 -7.40 -11.77 -8.73
#